data_AF-A0A183Q7V0-F1
#
_entry.id   AF-A0A183Q7V0-F1
#
_cell.length_a   1.000
_cell.length_b   1.000
_cell.length_c   1.000
_cell.angle_alpha   90.00
_cell.angle_beta   90.00
_cell.angle_gamma   90.00
#
_symmetry.space_group_name_H-M   'P 1'
#
loop_
_entity.id
_entity.type
_entity.pdbx_description
1 polymer ?
#
loop_
_entity_poly.entity_id
_entity_poly.type
_entity_poly.pdbx_seq_one_letter_code
_entity_poly.pdbx_strand_id
1 'polypeptide(L)'
;MSSNLLTLLDLAGHSKYQRTTLAGISCNQPIMGILVISATIGLSSIGLDHIQLIRSLNLPMIIVLTKIDQLSHGIEQIKRIHLIYRQLIYQFKQIDNAWSYGVPSSPISQTNTDYSFINDWKLNSAR
;
A
#
# COMPACT_ATOMS: atom_id res chain seq x y z
N MET A 1 34.43 -3.22 -2.01
CA MET A 1 33.33 -4.22 -2.13
C MET A 1 32.05 -3.51 -1.72
N SER A 2 31.18 -3.21 -2.69
CA SER A 2 29.92 -2.52 -2.45
C SER A 2 28.90 -3.51 -1.90
N SER A 3 28.52 -3.36 -0.63
CA SER A 3 27.32 -3.98 -0.09
C SER A 3 26.19 -2.96 -0.24
N ASN A 4 25.23 -3.23 -1.12
CA ASN A 4 23.97 -2.50 -1.11
C ASN A 4 23.31 -2.74 0.25
N LEU A 5 23.30 -1.71 1.10
CA LEU A 5 22.80 -1.79 2.46
C LEU A 5 21.28 -1.61 2.43
N LEU A 6 20.55 -2.63 2.88
CA LEU A 6 19.10 -2.61 3.02
C LEU A 6 18.73 -2.42 4.49
N THR A 7 18.07 -1.31 4.81
CA THR A 7 17.52 -1.06 6.14
C THR A 7 16.04 -1.38 6.15
N LEU A 8 15.62 -2.27 7.05
CA LEU A 8 14.22 -2.58 7.29
C LEU A 8 13.75 -1.88 8.57
N LEU A 9 12.62 -1.19 8.48
CA LEU A 9 12.02 -0.46 9.60
C LEU A 9 10.74 -1.16 10.02
N ASP A 10 10.71 -1.65 11.27
CA ASP A 10 9.49 -2.14 11.87
C ASP A 10 8.75 -0.98 12.55
N LEU A 11 7.45 -0.86 12.29
CA LEU A 11 6.62 0.25 12.75
C LEU A 11 5.39 -0.29 13.45
N ALA A 12 4.88 0.47 14.41
CA ALA A 12 3.79 0.00 15.24
C ALA A 12 2.47 -0.11 14.45
N GLY A 13 1.81 -1.27 14.55
CA GLY A 13 0.55 -1.59 13.85
C GLY A 13 -0.72 -1.44 14.69
N HIS A 14 -0.66 -0.77 15.86
CA HIS A 14 -1.82 -0.50 16.70
C HIS A 14 -2.19 0.98 16.65
N SER A 15 -3.49 1.29 16.65
CA SER A 15 -4.05 2.65 16.62
C SER A 15 -3.44 3.62 17.63
N LYS A 16 -3.08 3.16 18.84
CA LYS A 16 -2.44 3.98 19.89
C LYS A 16 -1.08 4.56 19.46
N TYR A 17 -0.39 3.88 18.55
CA TYR A 17 1.01 4.17 18.20
C TYR A 17 1.15 4.81 16.81
N GLN A 18 0.05 5.24 16.19
CA GLN A 18 0.08 5.84 14.85
C GLN A 18 1.00 7.07 14.77
N ARG A 19 1.08 7.88 15.84
CA ARG A 19 2.03 9.00 15.93
C ARG A 19 3.49 8.52 15.91
N THR A 20 3.78 7.44 16.61
CA THR A 20 5.11 6.83 16.63
C THR A 20 5.48 6.29 15.24
N THR A 21 4.52 5.68 14.54
CA THR A 21 4.69 5.20 13.16
C THR A 21 5.01 6.36 12.19
N LEU A 22 4.26 7.46 12.28
CA LEU A 22 4.55 8.66 11.49
C LEU A 22 5.95 9.22 11.78
N ALA A 23 6.31 9.33 13.06
CA ALA A 23 7.64 9.79 13.44
C ALA A 23 8.75 8.86 12.92
N GLY A 24 8.56 7.54 12.96
CA GLY A 24 9.50 6.56 12.44
C GLY A 24 9.70 6.70 10.92
N ILE A 25 8.63 6.92 10.16
CA ILE A 25 8.70 7.14 8.71
C ILE A 25 9.38 8.48 8.40
N SER A 26 8.98 9.57 9.06
CA SER A 26 9.55 10.90 8.82
C SER A 26 11.03 10.99 9.18
N CYS A 27 11.46 10.29 10.24
CA CYS A 27 12.84 10.35 10.72
C CYS A 27 13.79 9.51 9.86
N ASN A 28 13.32 8.37 9.31
CA ASN A 28 14.15 7.47 8.51
C ASN A 28 13.99 7.66 6.99
N GLN A 29 12.98 8.41 6.53
CA GLN A 29 12.72 8.72 5.12
C GLN A 29 12.79 7.49 4.19
N PRO A 30 11.97 6.46 4.42
CA PRO A 30 12.04 5.24 3.64
C PRO A 30 11.66 5.51 2.18
N ILE A 31 12.33 4.81 1.26
CA ILE A 31 12.03 4.89 -0.18
C ILE A 31 10.76 4.11 -0.58
N MET A 32 10.25 3.24 0.30
CA MET A 32 9.12 2.35 0.04
C MET A 32 8.47 1.91 1.34
N GLY A 33 7.15 1.70 1.32
CA GLY A 33 6.39 1.06 2.39
C GLY A 33 6.07 -0.40 2.10
N ILE A 34 6.05 -1.25 3.12
CA ILE A 34 5.54 -2.62 3.03
C ILE A 34 4.30 -2.71 3.91
N LEU A 35 3.13 -2.89 3.29
CA LEU A 35 1.87 -3.09 3.98
C LEU A 35 1.60 -4.58 4.14
N VAL A 36 1.70 -5.06 5.38
CA VAL A 36 1.47 -6.45 5.73
C VAL A 36 0.02 -6.65 6.16
N ILE A 37 -0.70 -7.55 5.47
CA ILE A 37 -2.11 -7.85 5.69
C ILE A 37 -2.25 -9.33 6.03
N SER A 38 -3.02 -9.64 7.08
CA SER A 38 -3.36 -11.03 7.43
C SER A 38 -4.44 -11.55 6.48
N ALA A 39 -4.25 -12.71 5.86
CA ALA A 39 -5.28 -13.37 5.07
C ALA A 39 -6.48 -13.80 5.93
N THR A 40 -6.24 -14.11 7.20
CA THR A 40 -7.28 -14.52 8.16
C THR A 40 -8.19 -13.36 8.54
N ILE A 41 -7.62 -12.18 8.81
CA ILE A 41 -8.39 -11.00 9.26
C ILE A 41 -8.85 -10.15 8.08
N GLY A 42 -8.00 -10.01 7.06
CA GLY A 42 -8.16 -9.08 5.95
C GLY A 42 -7.65 -7.68 6.28
N LEU A 43 -8.11 -6.69 5.51
CA LEU A 43 -7.71 -5.29 5.65
C LEU A 43 -8.42 -4.66 6.86
N SER A 44 -7.63 -4.22 7.84
CA SER A 44 -8.14 -3.54 9.05
C SER A 44 -8.29 -2.03 8.85
N SER A 45 -8.99 -1.36 9.78
CA SER A 45 -9.07 0.11 9.80
C SER A 45 -7.69 0.77 9.91
N ILE A 46 -6.81 0.27 10.78
CA ILE A 46 -5.43 0.76 10.90
C ILE A 46 -4.65 0.53 9.61
N GLY A 47 -4.91 -0.58 8.91
CA GLY A 47 -4.33 -0.83 7.58
C GLY A 47 -4.75 0.24 6.56
N LEU A 48 -6.00 0.72 6.60
CA LEU A 48 -6.46 1.84 5.76
C LEU A 48 -5.73 3.14 6.11
N ASP A 49 -5.56 3.43 7.40
CA ASP A 49 -4.82 4.61 7.85
C ASP A 49 -3.37 4.57 7.36
N HIS A 50 -2.74 3.40 7.38
CA HIS A 50 -1.38 3.22 6.84
C HIS A 50 -1.34 3.35 5.31
N ILE A 51 -2.37 2.92 4.58
CA ILE A 51 -2.45 3.16 3.13
C ILE A 51 -2.51 4.66 2.85
N GLN A 52 -3.37 5.39 3.56
CA GLN A 52 -3.50 6.83 3.40
C GLN A 52 -2.21 7.56 3.77
N LEU A 53 -1.53 7.14 4.83
CA LEU A 53 -0.25 7.72 5.26
C LEU A 53 0.86 7.50 4.23
N ILE A 54 1.03 6.28 3.73
CA ILE A 54 2.08 5.98 2.74
C ILE A 54 1.79 6.73 1.42
N ARG A 55 0.51 6.80 1.03
CA ARG A 55 0.07 7.52 -0.17
C ARG A 55 0.25 9.04 -0.04
N SER A 56 -0.04 9.63 1.13
CA SER A 56 0.14 11.07 1.36
C SER A 56 1.60 11.50 1.34
N LEU A 57 2.51 10.57 1.66
CA LEU A 57 3.95 10.76 1.52
C LEU A 57 4.48 10.43 0.12
N ASN A 58 3.60 10.11 -0.85
CA ASN A 58 3.94 9.69 -2.21
C ASN A 58 4.97 8.54 -2.27
N LEU A 59 4.94 7.64 -1.29
CA LEU A 59 5.84 6.49 -1.25
C LEU A 59 5.24 5.30 -2.02
N PRO A 60 6.03 4.59 -2.84
CA PRO A 60 5.61 3.33 -3.42
C PRO A 60 5.37 2.30 -2.30
N MET A 61 4.45 1.37 -2.54
CA MET A 61 4.05 0.38 -1.53
C MET A 61 4.03 -1.02 -2.11
N ILE A 62 4.56 -1.98 -1.35
CA ILE A 62 4.35 -3.42 -1.57
C ILE A 62 3.28 -3.91 -0.60
N ILE A 63 2.30 -4.66 -1.10
CA ILE A 63 1.28 -5.30 -0.27
C ILE A 63 1.65 -6.78 -0.10
N VAL A 64 1.79 -7.21 1.15
CA VAL A 64 2.15 -8.59 1.50
C VAL A 64 1.00 -9.25 2.22
N LEU A 65 0.42 -10.30 1.62
CA LEU A 65 -0.56 -11.15 2.27
C LEU A 65 0.16 -12.25 3.08
N THR A 66 -0.12 -12.30 4.38
CA THR A 66 0.49 -13.22 5.35
C THR A 66 -0.55 -14.15 5.96
N LYS A 67 -0.11 -15.17 6.72
CA LYS A 67 -1.00 -16.11 7.43
C LYS A 67 -1.93 -16.90 6.51
N ILE A 68 -1.52 -17.12 5.25
CA ILE A 68 -2.30 -17.88 4.26
C ILE A 68 -2.45 -19.35 4.64
N ASP A 69 -1.52 -19.85 5.45
CA ASP A 69 -1.48 -21.20 6.02
C ASP A 69 -2.61 -21.45 7.03
N GLN A 70 -3.15 -20.40 7.66
CA GLN A 70 -4.23 -20.53 8.63
C GLN A 70 -5.62 -20.68 7.99
N LEU A 71 -5.71 -20.56 6.65
CA LEU A 71 -6.96 -20.71 5.93
C LEU A 71 -7.16 -22.16 5.50
N SER A 72 -8.42 -22.61 5.52
CA SER A 72 -8.80 -23.91 4.96
C SER A 72 -8.38 -24.01 3.49
N HIS A 73 -7.64 -25.07 3.16
CA HIS A 73 -7.07 -25.26 1.82
C HIS A 73 -8.13 -25.32 0.71
N GLY A 74 -7.71 -24.96 -0.50
CA GLY A 74 -8.52 -25.05 -1.71
C GLY A 74 -9.37 -23.80 -1.94
N ILE A 75 -10.67 -24.00 -2.14
CA ILE A 75 -11.59 -22.96 -2.64
C ILE A 75 -11.74 -21.80 -1.64
N GLU A 76 -11.80 -22.08 -0.35
CA GLU A 76 -12.02 -21.05 0.68
C GLU A 76 -10.84 -20.08 0.79
N GLN A 77 -9.61 -20.59 0.69
CA GLN A 77 -8.40 -19.77 0.60
C GLN A 77 -8.45 -18.81 -0.59
N ILE A 78 -8.80 -19.32 -1.78
CA ILE A 78 -8.90 -18.49 -3.00
C ILE A 78 -9.98 -17.42 -2.85
N LYS A 79 -11.17 -17.79 -2.33
CA LYS A 79 -12.27 -16.84 -2.08
C LYS A 79 -11.83 -15.73 -1.13
N ARG A 80 -11.14 -16.07 -0.04
CA ARG A 80 -10.69 -15.09 0.95
C ARG A 80 -9.66 -14.12 0.37
N ILE A 81 -8.66 -14.64 -0.36
CA ILE A 81 -7.67 -13.81 -1.05
C ILE A 81 -8.36 -12.87 -2.05
N HIS A 82 -9.32 -13.39 -2.81
CA HIS A 82 -10.08 -12.60 -3.78
C HIS A 82 -10.89 -11.47 -3.11
N LEU A 83 -11.51 -11.74 -1.96
CA LEU A 83 -12.22 -10.71 -1.19
C LEU A 83 -11.28 -9.59 -0.72
N ILE A 84 -10.11 -9.94 -0.20
CA ILE A 84 -9.12 -8.95 0.25
C ILE A 84 -8.62 -8.12 -0.93
N TYR A 85 -8.36 -8.75 -2.08
CA TYR A 85 -7.99 -8.05 -3.31
C TYR A 85 -9.06 -7.04 -3.75
N ARG A 86 -10.34 -7.44 -3.74
CA ARG A 86 -11.46 -6.53 -4.06
C ARG A 86 -11.56 -5.37 -3.07
N GLN A 87 -11.39 -5.64 -1.78
CA GLN A 87 -11.37 -4.60 -0.74
C GLN A 87 -10.25 -3.60 -1.02
N LEU A 88 -9.03 -4.07 -1.28
CA LEU A 88 -7.89 -3.21 -1.59
C LEU A 88 -8.17 -2.33 -2.82
N ILE A 89 -8.63 -2.91 -3.94
CA ILE A 89 -8.95 -2.13 -5.14
C ILE A 89 -9.97 -1.03 -4.83
N TYR A 90 -11.02 -1.36 -4.08
CA TYR A 90 -12.05 -0.39 -3.72
C TYR A 90 -11.46 0.77 -2.92
N GLN A 91 -10.60 0.47 -1.94
CA GLN A 91 -9.97 1.48 -1.09
C GLN A 91 -8.99 2.37 -1.88
N PHE A 92 -8.16 1.79 -2.74
CA PHE A 92 -7.28 2.58 -3.62
C PHE A 92 -8.07 3.49 -4.57
N LYS A 93 -9.15 2.97 -5.19
CA LYS A 93 -10.03 3.78 -6.03
C LYS A 93 -10.68 4.94 -5.25
N GLN A 94 -11.14 4.68 -4.03
CA GLN A 94 -11.74 5.72 -3.18
C GLN A 94 -10.72 6.82 -2.86
N ILE A 95 -9.48 6.45 -2.53
CA ILE A 95 -8.40 7.39 -2.22
C ILE A 95 -8.04 8.23 -3.46
N ASP A 96 -7.87 7.59 -4.62
CA ASP A 96 -7.54 8.31 -5.87
C ASP A 96 -8.67 9.26 -6.29
N ASN A 97 -9.93 8.83 -6.17
CA ASN A 97 -11.09 9.67 -6.46
C ASN A 97 -11.20 10.85 -5.49
N ALA A 98 -11.01 10.62 -4.18
CA ALA A 98 -11.03 11.68 -3.18
C ALA A 98 -9.95 12.73 -3.45
N TRP A 99 -8.76 12.29 -3.88
CA TRP A 99 -7.67 13.19 -4.24
C TRP A 99 -7.97 14.01 -5.51
N SER A 100 -8.74 13.46 -6.45
CA SER A 100 -9.16 14.17 -7.67
C SER A 100 -10.09 15.36 -7.42
N TYR A 101 -10.82 15.40 -6.29
CA TYR A 101 -11.70 16.51 -5.93
C TYR A 101 -11.03 17.58 -5.05
N GLY A 102 -9.87 17.28 -4.45
CA GLY A 102 -9.21 18.12 -3.43
C GLY A 102 -8.08 19.03 -3.93
N VAL A 103 -7.71 18.97 -5.21
CA VAL A 103 -6.64 19.81 -5.77
C VAL A 103 -7.26 20.98 -6.55
N PRO A 104 -7.15 22.24 -6.08
CA PRO A 104 -7.39 23.38 -6.95
C PRO A 104 -6.33 23.35 -8.05
N SER A 105 -6.77 23.29 -9.30
CA SER A 105 -5.89 23.36 -10.47
C SER A 105 -5.10 24.67 -10.45
N SER A 106 -3.90 24.63 -9.88
CA SER A 106 -2.90 25.68 -9.98
C SER A 106 -2.04 25.36 -11.21
N PRO A 107 -1.90 26.25 -12.20
CA PRO A 107 -1.14 25.97 -13.40
C PRO A 107 0.35 26.08 -13.08
N ILE A 108 0.97 25.00 -12.62
CA ILE A 108 2.43 24.90 -12.49
C ILE A 108 2.89 23.64 -13.25
N SER A 109 3.65 23.93 -14.31
CA SER A 109 4.41 23.07 -15.21
C SER A 109 4.31 21.56 -14.97
N GLN A 110 3.71 20.88 -15.95
CA GLN A 110 3.88 19.45 -16.19
C GLN A 110 5.39 19.12 -16.20
N THR A 111 5.89 18.56 -15.11
CA THR A 111 7.14 17.81 -15.15
C THR A 111 6.76 16.34 -15.28
N ASN A 112 7.08 15.80 -16.44
CA ASN A 112 6.97 14.38 -16.79
C ASN A 112 7.50 13.52 -15.64
N THR A 113 6.59 12.91 -14.88
CA THR A 113 6.90 11.68 -14.15
C THR A 113 5.92 10.64 -14.67
N ASP A 114 6.39 9.94 -15.69
CA ASP A 114 5.65 8.93 -16.44
C ASP A 114 5.14 7.84 -15.49
N TYR A 115 3.81 7.73 -15.39
CA TYR A 115 3.11 6.57 -14.80
C TYR A 115 3.21 5.31 -15.70
N SER A 116 4.33 5.13 -16.41
CA SER A 116 4.55 4.04 -17.36
C SER A 116 4.50 2.66 -16.69
N PHE A 117 4.99 2.54 -15.45
CA PHE A 117 5.00 1.28 -14.70
C PHE A 117 3.59 0.70 -14.42
N ILE A 118 2.56 1.55 -14.28
CA ILE A 118 1.19 1.10 -13.99
C ILE A 118 0.51 0.55 -15.26
N ASN A 119 0.89 1.05 -16.44
CA ASN A 119 0.31 0.60 -17.70
C ASN A 119 0.89 -0.75 -18.15
N ASP A 120 2.15 -1.03 -17.84
CA ASP A 120 2.79 -2.31 -18.17
C ASP A 120 2.14 -3.51 -17.46
N TRP A 121 1.67 -3.33 -16.22
CA TRP A 121 0.97 -4.40 -15.49
C TRP A 121 -0.39 -4.76 -16.12
N LYS A 122 -1.12 -3.78 -16.65
CA LYS A 122 -2.43 -4.01 -17.28
C LYS A 122 -2.31 -4.75 -18.62
N LEU A 123 -1.21 -4.55 -19.34
CA LEU A 123 -0.96 -5.19 -20.64
C LEU A 123 -0.53 -6.65 -20.52
N ASN A 124 0.16 -7.03 -19.43
CA ASN A 124 0.62 -8.41 -19.23
C ASN A 124 -0.33 -9.31 -18.42
N SER A 125 -1.42 -8.77 -17.88
CA SER A 125 -2.45 -9.55 -17.18
C SER A 125 -3.54 -10.12 -18.12
N ALA A 126 -3.51 -9.79 -19.41
CA ALA A 126 -4.52 -10.19 -20.41
C ALA A 126 -3.98 -11.13 -21.49
N ARG A 127 -2.88 -11.84 -21.23
CA ARG A 127 -2.39 -12.95 -22.06
C ARG A 127 -2.28 -14.22 -21.24
#